data_AF-A0A7X3II89-F1
#
_entry.id   AF-A0A7X3II89-F1
#
_cell.length_a   1.000
_cell.length_b   1.000
_cell.length_c   1.000
_cell.angle_alpha   90.00
_cell.angle_beta   90.00
_cell.angle_gamma   90.00
#
_symmetry.space_group_name_H-M   'P 1'
#
loop_
_entity.id
_entity.type
_entity.pdbx_description
1 polymer ?
#
loop_
_entity_poly.entity_id
_entity_poly.type
_entity_poly.pdbx_seq_one_letter_code
_entity_poly.pdbx_strand_id
1 'polypeptide(L)'
;MSYRPVISNMKEASSNEQSGLYEFILDLADGTVCRVFYSRYPEWKMTNISRLQKTPCPVCRKDFICKCIESYKGELTQQIEENQWIDKALAAAK
;
A
#
# COMPACT_ATOMS: atom_id res chain seq x y z
N MET A 1 1.01 -22.73 1.99
CA MET A 1 2.01 -21.67 1.80
C MET A 1 1.39 -20.37 2.29
N SER A 2 2.00 -19.72 3.29
CA SER A 2 1.53 -18.41 3.75
C SER A 2 1.89 -17.38 2.68
N TYR A 3 0.91 -16.64 2.18
CA TYR A 3 1.15 -15.54 1.25
C TYR A 3 2.03 -14.49 1.96
N ARG A 4 3.12 -14.07 1.33
CA ARG A 4 4.02 -13.04 1.86
C ARG A 4 4.10 -11.92 0.85
N PRO A 5 3.37 -10.81 1.04
CA PRO A 5 3.43 -9.70 0.11
C PRO A 5 4.80 -9.02 0.22
N VAL A 6 5.47 -8.81 -0.91
CA VAL A 6 6.75 -8.10 -0.97
C VAL A 6 6.55 -6.84 -1.81
N ILE A 7 6.90 -5.68 -1.26
CA ILE A 7 6.79 -4.41 -1.98
C ILE A 7 7.90 -4.33 -3.03
N SER A 8 7.51 -4.20 -4.29
CA SER A 8 8.44 -4.02 -5.40
C SER A 8 8.57 -2.56 -5.80
N ASN A 9 7.50 -1.78 -5.71
CA ASN A 9 7.51 -0.36 -6.03
C ASN A 9 6.47 0.40 -5.19
N MET A 10 6.73 1.67 -4.94
CA MET A 10 5.79 2.58 -4.30
C MET A 10 5.82 3.91 -5.04
N LYS A 11 4.63 4.39 -5.41
CA LYS A 11 4.45 5.65 -6.11
C LYS A 11 3.40 6.49 -5.40
N GLU A 12 3.66 7.78 -5.30
CA GLU A 12 2.63 8.72 -4.90
C GLU A 12 1.57 8.82 -6.01
N ALA A 13 0.31 8.67 -5.63
CA ALA A 13 -0.81 8.80 -6.55
C ALA A 13 -1.50 10.16 -6.40
N SER A 14 -1.69 10.60 -5.16
CA SER A 14 -2.26 11.89 -4.84
C SER A 14 -1.93 12.28 -3.42
N SER A 15 -1.49 13.51 -3.20
CA SER A 15 -1.43 14.11 -1.87
C SER A 15 -2.49 15.19 -1.74
N ASN A 16 -3.22 15.19 -0.63
CA ASN A 16 -4.02 16.32 -0.19
C ASN A 16 -3.36 16.93 1.06
N GLU A 17 -2.52 17.94 0.83
CA GLU A 17 -1.79 18.64 1.89
C GLU A 17 -2.71 19.38 2.85
N GLN A 18 -3.86 19.90 2.38
CA GLN A 18 -4.85 20.57 3.23
C GLN A 18 -5.47 19.63 4.26
N SER A 19 -5.66 18.36 3.89
CA SER A 19 -6.25 17.34 4.77
C SER A 19 -5.19 16.47 5.46
N GLY A 20 -3.93 16.60 5.07
CA GLY A 20 -2.84 15.71 5.47
C GLY A 20 -3.05 14.25 5.07
N LEU A 21 -3.81 14.01 4.00
CA LEU A 21 -4.09 12.67 3.46
C LEU A 21 -3.22 12.42 2.25
N TYR A 22 -2.54 11.29 2.23
CA TYR A 22 -1.67 10.85 1.15
C TYR A 22 -2.16 9.52 0.61
N GLU A 23 -2.27 9.43 -0.70
CA GLU A 23 -2.57 8.22 -1.44
C GLU A 23 -1.30 7.74 -2.14
N PHE A 24 -0.92 6.51 -1.85
CA PHE A 24 0.16 5.84 -2.56
C PHE A 24 -0.35 4.59 -3.25
N ILE A 25 0.20 4.32 -4.42
CA ILE A 25 0.06 3.07 -5.14
C ILE A 25 1.30 2.22 -4.83
N LEU A 26 1.05 1.03 -4.31
CA LEU A 26 2.04 0.00 -4.03
C LEU A 26 1.93 -1.08 -5.09
N ASP A 27 3.04 -1.34 -5.78
CA ASP A 27 3.16 -2.50 -6.65
C ASP A 27 3.89 -3.61 -5.87
N LEU A 28 3.25 -4.76 -5.75
CA LEU A 28 3.82 -5.95 -5.11
C LEU A 28 4.53 -6.83 -6.15
N ALA A 29 5.50 -7.62 -5.70
CA ALA A 29 6.31 -8.49 -6.55
C ALA A 29 5.50 -9.59 -7.28
N ASP A 30 4.32 -9.94 -6.77
CA ASP A 30 3.39 -10.87 -7.40
C ASP A 30 2.53 -10.21 -8.51
N GLY A 31 2.75 -8.93 -8.80
CA GLY A 31 1.98 -8.14 -9.76
C GLY A 31 0.66 -7.60 -9.20
N THR A 32 0.39 -7.82 -7.90
CA THR A 32 -0.76 -7.21 -7.23
C THR A 32 -0.49 -5.73 -7.01
N VAL A 33 -1.46 -4.90 -7.35
CA VAL A 33 -1.39 -3.45 -7.13
C VAL A 33 -2.33 -3.08 -5.97
N CYS A 34 -1.79 -2.42 -4.97
CA CYS A 34 -2.52 -1.93 -3.80
C CYS A 34 -2.54 -0.39 -3.80
N ARG A 35 -3.60 0.19 -3.27
CA ARG A 35 -3.66 1.60 -2.90
C ARG A 35 -3.69 1.68 -1.38
N VAL A 36 -2.77 2.47 -0.82
CA VAL A 36 -2.70 2.74 0.61
C VAL A 36 -2.98 4.21 0.86
N PHE A 37 -3.75 4.45 1.90
CA PHE A 37 -4.12 5.77 2.37
C PHE A 37 -3.37 6.01 3.67
N TYR A 38 -2.57 7.06 3.69
CA TYR A 38 -1.82 7.51 4.84
C TYR A 38 -2.35 8.85 5.33
N SER A 39 -2.33 9.05 6.64
CA SER A 39 -2.50 10.35 7.25
C SER A 39 -1.17 10.81 7.83
N ARG A 40 -0.82 12.08 7.64
CA ARG A 40 0.41 12.70 8.15
C ARG A 40 0.24 13.33 9.53
N TYR A 41 -0.99 13.59 9.98
CA TYR A 41 -1.27 14.22 11.28
C TYR A 41 -1.93 13.22 12.24
N PRO A 42 -1.41 12.99 13.46
CA PRO A 42 -0.20 13.57 14.08
C PRO A 42 1.13 12.89 13.69
N GLU A 43 1.10 11.66 13.14
CA GLU A 43 2.26 10.92 12.62
C GLU A 43 1.84 10.13 11.38
N TRP A 44 2.80 9.66 10.56
CA TRP A 44 2.53 8.82 9.39
C TRP A 44 1.80 7.54 9.81
N LYS A 45 0.48 7.51 9.59
CA LYS A 45 -0.36 6.38 9.94
C LYS A 45 -1.12 5.88 8.71
N MET A 46 -0.97 4.59 8.41
CA MET A 46 -1.77 3.96 7.37
C MET A 46 -3.22 3.84 7.85
N THR A 47 -4.12 4.61 7.26
CA THR A 47 -5.55 4.59 7.56
C THR A 47 -6.20 3.37 6.92
N ASN A 48 -5.96 3.17 5.62
CA ASN A 48 -6.63 2.11 4.87
C ASN A 48 -5.72 1.52 3.78
N ILE A 49 -5.97 0.26 3.43
CA ILE A 49 -5.32 -0.43 2.32
C ILE A 49 -6.39 -1.13 1.49
N SER A 50 -6.37 -0.91 0.19
CA SER A 50 -7.29 -1.55 -0.74
C SER A 50 -6.53 -2.10 -1.94
N ARG A 51 -6.90 -3.28 -2.42
CA ARG A 51 -6.33 -3.80 -3.68
C ARG A 51 -7.04 -3.15 -4.86
N LEU A 52 -6.28 -2.77 -5.87
CA LEU A 52 -6.84 -2.41 -7.16
C LEU A 52 -7.28 -3.70 -7.84
N GLN A 53 -8.55 -3.76 -8.26
CA GLN A 53 -9.24 -4.94 -8.78
C GLN A 53 -8.79 -5.34 -10.20
N LYS A 54 -7.50 -5.18 -10.50
CA LYS A 54 -6.89 -5.53 -11.80
C LYS A 54 -6.47 -6.99 -11.86
N THR A 55 -6.14 -7.58 -10.71
CA THR A 55 -5.68 -8.98 -10.59
C THR A 55 -6.52 -9.74 -9.56
N PRO A 56 -6.74 -11.06 -9.77
CA PRO A 56 -7.47 -11.89 -8.82
C PRO A 56 -6.73 -11.93 -7.47
N CYS A 57 -7.47 -12.08 -6.36
CA CYS A 57 -6.87 -12.07 -5.02
C CYS A 57 -5.82 -13.19 -4.87
N PRO A 58 -4.54 -12.90 -4.61
CA PRO A 58 -3.51 -13.94 -4.54
C PRO A 58 -3.71 -14.88 -3.34
N VAL A 59 -4.48 -14.43 -2.33
CA VAL A 59 -4.83 -15.21 -1.12
C VAL A 59 -6.00 -16.15 -1.38
N CYS A 60 -7.16 -15.63 -1.82
CA CYS A 60 -8.39 -16.44 -1.92
C CYS A 60 -8.77 -16.83 -3.35
N ARG A 61 -8.21 -16.18 -4.38
CA ARG A 61 -8.48 -16.36 -5.82
C ARG A 61 -9.96 -16.28 -6.26
N LYS A 62 -10.89 -15.97 -5.35
CA LYS A 62 -12.34 -16.04 -5.59
C LYS A 62 -13.00 -14.70 -5.88
N ASP A 63 -12.56 -13.62 -5.23
CA ASP A 63 -13.27 -12.33 -5.32
C ASP A 63 -12.31 -11.16 -5.45
N PHE A 64 -12.66 -10.20 -6.31
CA PHE A 64 -11.92 -8.95 -6.44
C PHE A 64 -12.17 -8.00 -5.25
N ILE A 65 -13.27 -8.20 -4.49
CA ILE A 65 -13.67 -7.39 -3.31
C ILE A 65 -13.10 -8.00 -1.99
N CYS A 66 -12.34 -9.09 -2.10
CA CYS A 66 -11.58 -9.74 -1.04
C CYS A 66 -10.74 -8.76 -0.20
N LYS A 67 -11.01 -8.71 1.12
CA LYS A 67 -10.24 -7.93 2.12
C LYS A 67 -9.00 -8.66 2.66
N CYS A 68 -8.60 -9.79 2.08
CA CYS A 68 -7.50 -10.60 2.63
C CYS A 68 -6.16 -9.84 2.76
N ILE A 69 -5.94 -8.76 2.01
CA ILE A 69 -4.73 -7.93 2.15
C ILE A 69 -4.69 -7.15 3.48
N GLU A 70 -5.85 -6.84 4.07
CA GLU A 70 -5.92 -6.09 5.33
C GLU A 70 -5.22 -6.85 6.47
N SER A 71 -5.27 -8.19 6.45
CA SER A 71 -4.56 -9.04 7.41
C SER A 71 -3.03 -8.91 7.31
N TYR A 72 -2.51 -8.52 6.15
CA TYR A 72 -1.07 -8.31 5.91
C TYR A 72 -0.65 -6.84 6.06
N LYS A 73 -1.56 -5.97 6.53
CA LYS A 73 -1.25 -4.56 6.75
C LYS A 73 -0.03 -4.38 7.65
N GLY A 74 0.11 -5.19 8.71
CA GLY A 74 1.26 -5.14 9.61
C GLY A 74 2.59 -5.42 8.91
N GLU A 75 2.67 -6.51 8.14
CA GLU A 75 3.88 -6.87 7.38
C GLU A 75 4.22 -5.81 6.33
N LEU A 76 3.21 -5.25 5.65
CA LEU A 76 3.41 -4.20 4.67
C LEU A 76 3.86 -2.88 5.32
N THR A 77 3.27 -2.48 6.44
CA THR A 77 3.69 -1.29 7.20
C THR A 77 5.13 -1.43 7.66
N GLN A 78 5.50 -2.60 8.19
CA GLN A 78 6.89 -2.87 8.59
C GLN A 78 7.85 -2.74 7.40
N GLN A 79 7.54 -3.34 6.25
CA GLN A 79 8.37 -3.19 5.04
C GLN A 79 8.47 -1.75 4.57
N ILE A 80 7.39 -0.95 4.68
CA ILE A 80 7.35 0.48 4.34
C ILE A 80 8.31 1.27 5.21
N GLU A 81 8.25 1.05 6.53
CA GLU A 81 9.11 1.73 7.50
C GLU A 81 10.58 1.31 7.35
N GLU A 82 10.86 0.01 7.26
CA GLU A 82 12.22 -0.52 7.15
C GLU A 82 12.95 -0.04 5.89
N ASN A 83 12.23 0.06 4.76
CA ASN A 83 12.81 0.47 3.48
C ASN A 83 12.60 1.94 3.14
N GLN A 84 12.02 2.72 4.06
CA GLN A 84 11.68 4.14 3.89
C GLN A 84 10.95 4.41 2.57
N TRP A 85 9.95 3.58 2.26
CA TRP A 85 9.26 3.63 0.96
C TRP A 85 8.46 4.92 0.78
N ILE A 86 7.92 5.50 1.86
CA ILE A 86 7.21 6.78 1.81
C ILE A 86 8.15 7.89 1.35
N ASP A 87 9.33 8.01 1.95
CA ASP A 87 10.32 9.03 1.57
C ASP A 87 10.77 8.88 0.12
N LYS A 88 10.99 7.64 -0.35
CA LYS A 88 11.32 7.35 -1.76
C LYS A 88 10.19 7.74 -2.70
N ALA A 89 8.94 7.46 -2.34
CA ALA A 89 7.78 7.81 -3.16
C ALA A 89 7.60 9.33 -3.26
N LEU A 90 7.78 10.05 -2.14
CA LEU A 90 7.73 11.52 -2.11
C LEU A 90 8.90 12.16 -2.88
N ALA A 91 10.10 11.55 -2.83
CA ALA A 91 11.26 12.02 -3.57
C ALA A 91 11.11 11.81 -5.09
N ALA A 92 10.44 10.74 -5.52
CA ALA A 92 10.19 10.43 -6.93
C ALA A 92 9.07 11.26 -7.56
N ALA A 93 8.25 11.93 -6.75
CA ALA A 93 7.16 12.81 -7.22
C ALA A 93 7.62 14.24 -7.58
N LYS A 94 8.91 14.56 -7.36
CA LYS A 94 9.53 15.87 -7.63
C LYS A 94 10.31 15.87 -8.94
#